data_AF-A0A1E7IEH7-F1
#
_entry.id   AF-A0A1E7IEH7-F1
#
_cell.length_a   1.000
_cell.length_b   1.000
_cell.length_c   1.000
_cell.angle_alpha   90.00
_cell.angle_beta   90.00
_cell.angle_gamma   90.00
#
_symmetry.space_group_name_H-M   'P 1'
#
loop_
_entity.id
_entity.type
_entity.pdbx_description
1 polymer ?
#
loop_
_entity_poly.entity_id
_entity_poly.type
_entity_poly.pdbx_seq_one_letter_code
_entity_poly.pdbx_strand_id
1 'polypeptide(L)'
;MGAYGAHAGAQFLTPETMITYSKAVRYNVQHSLVLLVVTMVISQWPQVEKILHAAGILFISGLVLFSGSLYLLALTGIDLGYITPLGGVCFICGWLCLALAAWKSSRC
;
A
#
# COMPACT_ATOMS: atom_id res chain seq x y z
N MET A 1 -0.40 -9.01 11.16
CA MET A 1 -1.34 -9.64 10.19
C MET A 1 -0.81 -10.96 9.60
N GLY A 2 0.44 -11.07 9.15
CA GLY A 2 0.95 -12.35 8.58
C GLY A 2 0.86 -13.56 9.52
N ALA A 3 1.38 -13.45 10.75
CA ALA A 3 1.32 -14.54 11.75
C ALA A 3 -0.12 -14.89 12.17
N TYR A 4 -1.02 -13.90 12.19
CA TYR A 4 -2.44 -14.15 12.45
C TYR A 4 -3.03 -15.08 11.38
N GLY A 5 -2.80 -14.81 10.08
CA GLY A 5 -3.28 -15.70 9.01
C GLY A 5 -2.71 -17.11 9.10
N ALA A 6 -1.42 -17.24 9.42
CA ALA A 6 -0.72 -18.54 9.46
C ALA A 6 -1.11 -19.44 10.65
N HIS A 7 -1.54 -18.86 11.78
CA HIS A 7 -1.78 -19.63 13.01
C HIS A 7 -3.21 -19.47 13.56
N ALA A 8 -3.69 -18.24 13.72
CA ALA A 8 -4.98 -17.95 14.38
C ALA A 8 -6.16 -17.86 13.39
N GLY A 9 -5.89 -17.51 12.14
CA GLY A 9 -6.87 -17.28 11.07
C GLY A 9 -7.19 -18.52 10.24
N ALA A 10 -6.44 -19.62 10.39
CA ALA A 10 -6.66 -20.86 9.64
C ALA A 10 -8.05 -21.49 9.87
N GLN A 11 -8.71 -21.18 10.98
CA GLN A 11 -10.08 -21.61 11.29
C GLN A 11 -11.17 -20.74 10.63
N PHE A 12 -10.82 -19.54 10.16
CA PHE A 12 -11.77 -18.58 9.55
C PHE A 12 -11.51 -18.35 8.05
N LEU A 13 -10.34 -18.77 7.56
CA LEU A 13 -9.91 -18.57 6.18
C LEU A 13 -9.97 -19.90 5.43
N THR A 14 -10.69 -19.92 4.31
CA THR A 14 -10.64 -21.02 3.35
C THR A 14 -9.32 -20.97 2.58
N PRO A 15 -8.89 -22.05 1.90
CA PRO A 15 -7.72 -22.02 1.04
C PRO A 15 -7.76 -20.89 0.00
N GLU A 16 -8.95 -20.56 -0.51
CA GLU A 16 -9.15 -19.47 -1.47
C GLU A 16 -9.00 -18.09 -0.81
N THR A 17 -9.68 -17.84 0.32
CA THR A 17 -9.58 -16.55 1.01
C THR A 17 -8.21 -16.32 1.66
N MET A 18 -7.47 -17.39 1.95
CA MET A 18 -6.07 -17.32 2.38
C MET A 18 -5.15 -16.70 1.31
N ILE A 19 -5.40 -16.97 0.03
CA ILE A 19 -4.65 -16.36 -1.08
C ILE A 19 -4.91 -14.85 -1.09
N THR A 20 -6.17 -14.44 -0.94
CA THR A 20 -6.59 -13.03 -0.88
C THR A 20 -5.99 -12.31 0.33
N TYR A 21 -6.05 -12.94 1.52
CA TYR A 21 -5.44 -12.43 2.74
C TYR A 21 -3.92 -12.26 2.59
N SER A 22 -3.25 -13.27 2.02
CA SER A 22 -1.80 -13.23 1.79
C SER A 22 -1.41 -12.12 0.81
N LYS A 23 -2.21 -11.88 -0.23
CA LYS A 23 -2.03 -10.72 -1.12
C LYS A 23 -2.17 -9.41 -0.34
N ALA A 24 -3.22 -9.25 0.47
CA ALA A 24 -3.43 -8.06 1.29
C ALA A 24 -2.20 -7.76 2.19
N VAL A 25 -1.69 -8.78 2.89
CA VAL A 25 -0.50 -8.69 3.75
C VAL A 25 0.75 -8.30 2.97
N ARG A 26 1.03 -8.99 1.85
CA ARG A 26 2.23 -8.71 1.05
C ARG A 26 2.25 -7.27 0.54
N TYR A 27 1.15 -6.81 -0.04
CA TYR A 27 1.04 -5.43 -0.53
C TYR A 27 1.12 -4.41 0.62
N ASN A 28 0.55 -4.74 1.79
CA ASN A 28 0.58 -3.87 2.95
C ASN A 28 2.00 -3.68 3.49
N VAL A 29 2.79 -4.75 3.61
CA VAL A 29 4.18 -4.68 4.05
C VAL A 29 5.04 -3.97 3.02
N GLN A 30 4.92 -4.33 1.74
CA GLN A 30 5.72 -3.72 0.66
C GLN A 30 5.54 -2.19 0.61
N HIS A 31 4.30 -1.69 0.62
CA HIS A 31 4.05 -0.26 0.53
C HIS A 31 4.27 0.49 1.85
N SER A 32 4.18 -0.19 3.01
CA SER A 32 4.63 0.37 4.28
C SER A 32 6.14 0.61 4.32
N LEU A 33 6.94 -0.29 3.72
CA LEU A 33 8.38 -0.08 3.58
C LEU A 33 8.67 1.11 2.64
N VAL A 34 7.92 1.25 1.55
CA VAL A 34 8.03 2.42 0.67
C VAL A 34 7.69 3.70 1.42
N LEU A 35 6.63 3.72 2.24
CA LEU A 35 6.28 4.87 3.08
C LEU A 35 7.38 5.24 4.08
N LEU A 36 8.04 4.25 4.67
CA LEU A 36 9.19 4.49 5.54
C LEU A 36 10.30 5.21 4.76
N VAL A 37 10.61 4.74 3.55
CA VAL A 37 11.61 5.38 2.68
C VAL A 37 11.19 6.81 2.31
N VAL A 38 9.94 7.03 1.89
CA VAL A 38 9.39 8.36 1.58
C VAL A 38 9.58 9.32 2.75
N THR A 39 9.27 8.88 3.96
CA THR A 39 9.40 9.69 5.18
C THR A 39 10.87 10.04 5.48
N MET A 40 11.79 9.11 5.26
CA MET A 40 13.24 9.35 5.46
C MET A 40 13.83 10.34 4.46
N VAL A 41 13.34 10.38 3.23
CA VAL A 41 13.91 11.24 2.16
C VAL A 41 13.27 12.63 2.11
N ILE A 42 12.09 12.84 2.71
CA ILE A 42 11.42 14.16 2.77
C ILE A 42 12.34 15.25 3.33
N SER A 43 13.04 14.97 4.43
CA SER A 43 13.96 15.94 5.05
C SER A 43 15.25 16.15 4.27
N GLN A 44 15.60 15.24 3.37
CA GLN A 44 16.83 15.29 2.59
C GLN A 44 16.66 16.09 1.28
N TRP A 45 15.44 16.13 0.72
CA TRP A 45 15.16 16.79 -0.56
C TRP A 45 14.07 17.88 -0.45
N PRO A 46 14.34 19.00 0.24
CA PRO A 46 13.36 20.07 0.45
C PRO A 46 12.79 20.65 -0.86
N GLN A 47 13.56 20.63 -1.96
CA GLN A 47 13.16 21.10 -3.29
C GLN A 47 12.02 20.29 -3.95
N VAL A 48 11.73 19.09 -3.45
CA VAL A 48 10.66 18.19 -3.92
C VAL A 48 9.73 17.73 -2.80
N GLU A 49 9.79 18.36 -1.63
CA GLU A 49 8.99 18.03 -0.44
C GLU A 49 7.50 17.82 -0.78
N LYS A 50 6.88 18.78 -1.50
CA LYS A 50 5.46 18.70 -1.89
C LYS A 50 5.12 17.43 -2.70
N ILE A 51 6.03 16.99 -3.57
CA ILE A 51 5.84 15.78 -4.40
C ILE A 51 5.97 14.53 -3.53
N LEU A 52 6.91 14.52 -2.58
CA LEU A 52 7.09 13.41 -1.64
C LEU A 52 5.91 13.30 -0.66
N HIS A 53 5.35 14.41 -0.19
CA HIS A 53 4.12 14.41 0.61
C HIS A 53 2.94 13.84 -0.17
N ALA A 54 2.77 14.22 -1.44
CA ALA A 54 1.75 13.65 -2.30
C ALA A 54 1.95 12.14 -2.50
N ALA A 55 3.19 11.68 -2.71
CA ALA A 55 3.52 10.26 -2.77
C ALA A 55 3.12 9.52 -1.49
N GLY A 56 3.43 10.10 -0.31
CA GLY A 56 3.06 9.54 0.99
C GLY A 56 1.55 9.39 1.16
N ILE A 57 0.78 10.44 0.84
CA ILE A 57 -0.69 10.39 0.90
C ILE A 57 -1.23 9.31 -0.04
N LEU A 58 -0.71 9.22 -1.27
CA LEU A 58 -1.13 8.22 -2.26
C LEU A 58 -0.84 6.79 -1.79
N PHE A 59 0.32 6.52 -1.19
CA PHE A 59 0.62 5.20 -0.63
C PHE A 59 -0.29 4.87 0.56
N ILE A 60 -0.58 5.82 1.46
CA ILE A 60 -1.51 5.60 2.58
C ILE A 60 -2.91 5.31 2.05
N SER A 61 -3.42 6.12 1.12
CA SER A 61 -4.72 5.87 0.49
C SER A 61 -4.76 4.53 -0.22
N GLY A 62 -3.70 4.15 -0.95
CA GLY A 62 -3.57 2.84 -1.57
C GLY A 62 -3.59 1.70 -0.56
N LEU A 63 -2.90 1.82 0.58
CA LEU A 63 -2.93 0.82 1.65
C LEU A 63 -4.34 0.59 2.20
N VAL A 64 -5.06 1.68 2.47
CA VAL A 64 -6.43 1.60 3.00
C VAL A 64 -7.38 1.02 1.96
N LEU A 65 -7.35 1.51 0.72
CA LEU A 65 -8.29 1.11 -0.32
C LEU A 65 -7.97 -0.29 -0.87
N PHE A 66 -6.71 -0.60 -1.17
CA PHE A 66 -6.30 -1.88 -1.75
C PHE A 66 -6.20 -2.97 -0.69
N SER A 67 -5.26 -2.84 0.26
CA SER A 67 -5.04 -3.89 1.26
C SER A 67 -6.22 -3.99 2.23
N GLY A 68 -6.81 -2.86 2.64
CA GLY A 68 -7.99 -2.85 3.50
C GLY A 68 -9.19 -3.58 2.88
N SER A 69 -9.49 -3.34 1.60
CA SER A 69 -10.59 -4.05 0.92
C SER A 69 -10.33 -5.55 0.80
N LEU A 70 -9.08 -5.96 0.50
CA LEU A 70 -8.73 -7.38 0.44
C LEU A 70 -8.78 -8.07 1.81
N TYR A 71 -8.41 -7.37 2.90
CA TYR A 71 -8.59 -7.90 4.25
C TYR A 71 -10.07 -8.09 4.58
N LEU A 72 -10.91 -7.12 4.21
CA LEU A 72 -12.35 -7.18 4.43
C LEU A 72 -12.97 -8.34 3.64
N LEU A 73 -12.66 -8.46 2.35
CA LEU A 73 -13.08 -9.58 1.51
C LEU A 73 -12.65 -10.94 2.09
N ALA A 74 -11.39 -11.07 2.52
CA ALA A 74 -10.88 -12.34 3.02
C ALA A 74 -11.50 -12.76 4.36
N LEU A 75 -11.82 -11.81 5.24
CA LEU A 75 -12.30 -12.09 6.60
C LEU A 75 -13.83 -12.13 6.72
N THR A 76 -14.56 -11.36 5.91
CA THR A 76 -16.02 -11.24 6.00
C THR A 76 -16.75 -11.70 4.75
N GLY A 77 -16.04 -11.95 3.65
CA GLY A 77 -16.64 -12.27 2.34
C GLY A 77 -17.26 -11.07 1.63
N ILE A 78 -17.20 -9.86 2.20
CA ILE A 78 -17.77 -8.66 1.58
C ILE A 78 -16.81 -8.16 0.49
N ASP A 79 -17.25 -8.20 -0.75
CA ASP A 79 -16.52 -7.63 -1.88
C ASP A 79 -16.86 -6.15 -2.07
N LEU A 80 -15.84 -5.29 -2.00
CA LEU A 80 -15.96 -3.86 -2.23
C LEU A 80 -15.72 -3.47 -3.70
N GLY A 81 -15.57 -4.45 -4.59
CA GLY A 81 -15.53 -4.27 -6.05
C GLY A 81 -14.49 -3.24 -6.49
N TYR A 82 -14.95 -2.11 -7.03
CA TYR A 82 -14.10 -1.04 -7.60
C TYR A 82 -13.19 -0.32 -6.60
N ILE A 83 -13.34 -0.56 -5.29
CA ILE A 83 -12.45 0.02 -4.28
C ILE A 83 -11.02 -0.54 -4.40
N THR A 84 -10.87 -1.84 -4.70
CA THR A 84 -9.53 -2.45 -4.84
C THR A 84 -8.77 -1.87 -6.05
N PRO A 85 -9.34 -1.78 -7.27
CA PRO A 85 -8.70 -1.09 -8.39
C PRO A 85 -8.31 0.36 -8.09
N LEU A 86 -9.15 1.11 -7.38
CA LEU A 86 -8.86 2.50 -7.01
C LEU A 86 -7.60 2.59 -6.12
N GLY A 87 -7.46 1.68 -5.15
CA GLY A 87 -6.24 1.59 -4.36
C GLY A 87 -4.99 1.25 -5.18
N GLY A 88 -5.14 0.42 -6.22
CA GLY A 88 -4.07 0.14 -7.19
C GLY A 88 -3.63 1.39 -7.97
N VAL A 89 -4.59 2.22 -8.41
CA VAL A 89 -4.30 3.51 -9.04
C VAL A 89 -3.55 4.44 -8.09
N CYS A 90 -3.96 4.50 -6.81
CA CYS A 90 -3.22 5.27 -5.80
C CYS A 90 -1.76 4.82 -5.68
N PHE A 91 -1.49 3.51 -5.66
CA PHE A 91 -0.12 3.00 -5.64
C PHE A 91 0.68 3.39 -6.88
N ILE A 92 0.10 3.28 -8.08
CA ILE A 92 0.76 3.69 -9.33
C ILE A 92 1.11 5.18 -9.28
N CYS A 93 0.15 6.04 -8.91
CA CYS A 93 0.40 7.47 -8.78
C CYS A 93 1.47 7.78 -7.73
N GLY A 94 1.49 7.06 -6.60
CA GLY A 94 2.51 7.21 -5.56
C GLY A 94 3.91 6.90 -6.09
N TRP A 95 4.07 5.82 -6.86
CA TRP A 95 5.33 5.48 -7.52
C TRP A 95 5.75 6.52 -8.56
N LEU A 96 4.81 7.04 -9.36
CA LEU A 96 5.08 8.11 -10.32
C LEU A 96 5.57 9.38 -9.60
N CYS A 97 4.94 9.78 -8.50
CA CYS A 97 5.40 10.91 -7.69
C CYS A 97 6.82 10.67 -7.14
N LEU A 98 7.13 9.47 -6.65
CA LEU A 98 8.47 9.14 -6.15
C LEU A 98 9.53 9.20 -7.25
N ALA A 99 9.22 8.68 -8.44
CA ALA A 99 10.11 8.75 -9.60
C ALA A 99 10.34 10.21 -10.06
N LEU A 100 9.29 11.03 -10.09
CA LEU A 100 9.38 12.45 -10.42
C LEU A 100 10.20 13.23 -9.37
N ALA A 101 10.03 12.93 -8.09
CA ALA A 101 10.80 13.54 -7.01
C ALA A 101 12.29 13.21 -7.13
N ALA A 102 12.64 11.94 -7.37
CA ALA A 102 14.02 11.50 -7.57
C ALA A 102 14.66 12.13 -8.82
N TRP A 103 13.92 12.21 -9.93
CA TRP A 103 14.41 12.84 -11.14
C TRP A 103 14.67 14.34 -10.94
N LYS A 104 13.75 15.05 -10.29
CA LYS A 104 13.91 16.48 -10.03
C LYS A 104 14.98 16.77 -8.98
N SER A 105 15.13 15.94 -7.94
CA SER A 105 16.20 16.12 -6.94
C SER A 105 17.59 15.96 -7.53
N SER A 106 17.77 15.11 -8.55
CA SER A 106 19.05 14.92 -9.26
C SER A 106 19.48 16.08 -10.17
N ARG A 107 18.58 17.04 -10.44
CA ARG A 107 18.79 18.16 -11.36
C ARG A 107 18.86 19.53 -10.67
N CYS A 108 18.71 19.55 -9.35
CA CYS A 108 18.87 20.74 -8.51
C CYS A 108 20.18 20.65 -7.75
#